data_AF-W8C5C6-F1
#
_entry.id   AF-W8C5C6-F1
#
_cell.length_a   1.000
_cell.length_b   1.000
_cell.length_c   1.000
_cell.angle_alpha   90.00
_cell.angle_beta   90.00
_cell.angle_gamma   90.00
#
_symmetry.space_group_name_H-M   'P 1'
#
loop_
_entity.id
_entity.type
_entity.pdbx_description
1 polymer ?
#
loop_
_entity_poly.entity_id
_entity_poly.type
_entity_poly.pdbx_seq_one_letter_code
_entity_poly.pdbx_strand_id
1 'polypeptide(L)'
;MFYNNFLKIGNLTASNSFSSIQFLRYTKIQQQQQQLRCFSQFSLIQKSTSQKPTFNKSNFANNKRLCLVLLPLTGVSCAAASQLAKTDSAPSSSTGNQRPAVDDIDSSNMSGPDPKAAQSIYEFTVKDTHGNDVSLDKYKGNVVLVVNIASKCGLTKNNYAKLTELLEKYESRGLRILNFPCNQFNSQMPEADGEAMVCHLRDAKANIGDVFQKVDVNGSGAAPLYQYLKHKQSGTLGSAIKWNFTKFLVNKDGIPVDRYAPTTDPMDIAKDIEKLL
;
A
#
# COMPACT_ATOMS: atom_id res chain seq x y z
N MET A 1 24.13 8.34 -40.09
CA MET A 1 24.45 7.20 -39.19
C MET A 1 23.54 7.27 -37.99
N PHE A 2 22.95 6.15 -37.56
CA PHE A 2 21.91 5.99 -36.52
C PHE A 2 20.43 6.04 -36.96
N TYR A 3 20.06 5.21 -37.94
CA TYR A 3 18.72 4.62 -38.00
C TYR A 3 18.88 3.24 -38.64
N ASN A 4 19.19 2.21 -37.83
CA ASN A 4 19.08 0.79 -38.18
C ASN A 4 19.57 -0.08 -37.01
N ASN A 5 18.75 -0.21 -35.95
CA ASN A 5 18.95 -1.30 -34.99
C ASN A 5 17.66 -1.77 -34.28
N PHE A 6 16.48 -1.44 -34.79
CA PHE A 6 15.20 -1.84 -34.19
C PHE A 6 14.37 -2.76 -35.08
N LEU A 7 15.00 -3.73 -35.74
CA LEU A 7 14.31 -4.80 -36.47
C LEU A 7 15.16 -6.06 -36.51
N LYS A 8 15.34 -6.72 -35.36
CA LYS A 8 15.90 -8.08 -35.31
C LYS A 8 15.52 -8.85 -34.05
N ILE A 9 14.23 -8.91 -33.73
CA ILE A 9 13.69 -9.98 -32.87
C ILE A 9 12.29 -10.34 -33.39
N GLY A 10 12.25 -10.90 -34.59
CA GLY A 10 11.02 -11.32 -35.27
C GLY A 10 11.36 -12.39 -36.28
N ASN A 11 11.81 -13.55 -35.77
CA ASN A 11 11.80 -14.85 -36.44
C ASN A 11 12.46 -15.87 -35.50
N LEU A 12 11.66 -16.43 -34.59
CA LEU A 12 11.95 -17.74 -34.01
C LEU A 12 10.74 -18.62 -34.36
N THR A 13 10.97 -19.49 -35.32
CA THR A 13 10.11 -20.59 -35.72
C THR A 13 9.84 -21.51 -34.54
N ALA A 14 8.62 -22.05 -34.52
CA ALA A 14 8.08 -22.93 -33.50
C ALA A 14 9.00 -24.11 -33.15
N SER A 15 9.61 -24.06 -31.96
CA SER A 15 9.82 -25.20 -31.08
C SER A 15 10.30 -24.69 -29.72
N ASN A 16 9.85 -25.39 -28.66
CA ASN A 16 10.17 -25.21 -27.24
C ASN A 16 9.24 -24.29 -26.43
N SER A 17 8.78 -24.87 -25.33
CA SER A 17 7.85 -24.34 -24.33
C SER A 17 8.31 -22.99 -23.79
N PHE A 18 7.52 -21.95 -24.05
CA PHE A 18 7.67 -20.68 -23.36
C PHE A 18 7.26 -20.84 -21.89
N SER A 19 8.17 -20.53 -20.97
CA SER A 19 7.82 -20.42 -19.55
C SER A 19 6.76 -19.33 -19.36
N SER A 20 5.83 -19.53 -18.42
CA SER A 20 4.73 -18.58 -18.12
C SER A 20 5.24 -17.15 -17.86
N ILE A 21 6.47 -17.01 -17.37
CA ILE A 21 7.11 -15.71 -17.10
C ILE A 21 7.48 -14.97 -18.39
N GLN A 22 7.98 -15.66 -19.43
CA GLN A 22 8.28 -15.03 -20.72
C GLN A 22 7.01 -14.60 -21.46
N PHE A 23 5.94 -15.38 -21.37
CA PHE A 23 4.65 -15.02 -21.94
C PHE A 23 4.03 -13.80 -21.25
N LEU A 24 4.11 -13.71 -19.93
CA LEU A 24 3.66 -12.55 -19.15
C LEU A 24 4.47 -11.27 -19.45
N ARG A 25 5.78 -11.39 -19.66
CA ARG A 25 6.60 -10.24 -20.07
C ARG A 25 6.26 -9.77 -21.48
N TYR A 26 6.06 -10.71 -22.41
CA TYR A 26 5.68 -10.40 -23.78
C TYR A 26 4.32 -9.68 -23.84
N THR A 27 3.32 -10.19 -23.13
CA THR A 27 1.97 -9.59 -23.08
C THR A 27 1.96 -8.21 -22.43
N LYS A 28 2.71 -7.98 -21.34
CA LYS A 28 2.87 -6.63 -20.75
C LYS A 28 3.49 -5.63 -21.71
N ILE A 29 4.52 -6.04 -22.46
CA ILE A 29 5.16 -5.18 -23.47
C ILE A 29 4.18 -4.83 -24.59
N GLN A 30 3.38 -5.78 -25.08
CA GLN A 30 2.36 -5.52 -26.10
C GLN A 30 1.27 -4.56 -25.59
N GLN A 31 0.81 -4.73 -24.34
CA GLN A 31 -0.19 -3.85 -23.74
C GLN A 31 0.32 -2.42 -23.58
N GLN A 32 1.59 -2.25 -23.17
CA GLN A 32 2.21 -0.94 -23.01
C GLN A 32 2.42 -0.25 -24.37
N GLN A 33 2.80 -0.99 -25.42
CA GLN A 33 2.90 -0.43 -26.77
C GLN A 33 1.54 -0.04 -27.35
N GLN A 34 0.47 -0.78 -27.04
CA GLN A 34 -0.87 -0.43 -27.49
C GLN A 34 -1.40 0.83 -26.79
N GLN A 35 -1.12 1.00 -25.49
CA GLN A 35 -1.44 2.23 -24.76
C GLN A 35 -0.71 3.47 -25.33
N LEU A 36 0.57 3.34 -25.66
CA LEU A 36 1.35 4.44 -26.26
C LEU A 36 0.83 4.83 -27.65
N ARG A 37 0.36 3.86 -28.46
CA ARG A 37 -0.27 4.14 -29.76
C ARG A 37 -1.60 4.88 -29.62
N CYS A 38 -2.44 4.48 -28.66
CA CYS A 38 -3.69 5.19 -28.34
C CYS A 38 -3.43 6.61 -27.86
N PHE A 39 -2.42 6.82 -27.02
CA PHE A 39 -2.09 8.15 -26.51
C PHE A 39 -1.56 9.09 -27.60
N SER A 40 -0.74 8.57 -28.52
CA SER A 40 -0.25 9.30 -29.68
C SER A 40 -1.39 9.71 -30.64
N GLN A 41 -2.33 8.79 -30.92
CA GLN A 41 -3.52 9.10 -31.74
C GLN A 41 -4.43 10.12 -31.07
N PHE A 42 -4.65 10.02 -29.75
CA PHE A 42 -5.45 10.99 -29.00
C PHE A 42 -4.83 12.39 -29.04
N SER A 43 -3.51 12.49 -28.92
CA SER A 43 -2.76 13.75 -29.01
C SER A 43 -2.83 14.39 -30.40
N LEU A 44 -2.87 13.58 -31.47
CA LEU A 44 -3.04 14.06 -32.85
C LEU A 44 -4.47 14.57 -33.11
N ILE A 45 -5.49 13.94 -32.53
CA ILE A 45 -6.90 14.35 -32.64
C ILE A 45 -7.16 15.68 -31.91
N GLN A 46 -6.49 15.91 -30.77
CA GLN A 46 -6.58 17.18 -30.04
C GLN A 46 -5.90 18.34 -30.79
N LYS A 47 -4.82 18.08 -31.53
CA LYS A 47 -4.14 19.10 -32.35
C LYS A 47 -4.90 19.46 -33.63
N SER A 48 -5.79 18.61 -34.14
CA SER A 48 -6.57 18.90 -35.34
C SER A 48 -7.88 19.65 -35.08
N THR A 49 -8.27 19.84 -33.82
CA THR A 49 -9.53 20.51 -33.44
C THR A 49 -9.28 21.82 -32.70
N SER A 50 -8.65 22.79 -33.38
CA SER A 50 -8.61 24.19 -32.94
C SER A 50 -9.89 24.92 -33.36
N GLN A 51 -11.01 24.69 -32.67
CA GLN A 51 -12.14 25.62 -32.66
C GLN A 51 -12.75 25.75 -31.27
N LYS A 52 -12.88 27.02 -30.84
CA LYS A 52 -13.41 27.49 -29.55
C LYS A 52 -14.92 27.19 -29.49
N PRO A 53 -15.47 26.60 -28.41
CA PRO A 53 -16.89 26.29 -28.37
C PRO A 53 -17.69 27.56 -28.02
N THR A 54 -18.59 27.98 -28.92
CA THR A 54 -19.74 28.82 -28.58
C THR A 54 -20.91 27.91 -28.22
N PHE A 55 -21.47 28.14 -27.04
CA PHE A 55 -22.58 27.36 -26.51
C PHE A 55 -23.89 27.88 -27.11
N ASN A 56 -24.66 27.03 -27.80
CA ASN A 56 -26.04 27.35 -28.14
C ASN A 56 -26.96 26.14 -28.04
N LYS A 57 -28.09 26.32 -27.34
CA LYS A 57 -29.10 25.29 -27.03
C LYS A 57 -30.07 25.12 -28.20
N SER A 58 -29.72 24.29 -29.18
CA SER A 58 -30.68 23.65 -30.08
C SER A 58 -29.92 22.76 -31.04
N ASN A 59 -30.19 21.46 -31.00
CA ASN A 59 -30.04 20.45 -32.07
C ASN A 59 -29.72 19.08 -31.45
N PHE A 60 -30.74 18.54 -30.79
CA PHE A 60 -30.80 17.16 -30.34
C PHE A 60 -31.51 16.35 -31.43
N ALA A 61 -30.81 15.98 -32.50
CA ALA A 61 -31.20 14.91 -33.42
C ALA A 61 -30.17 14.80 -34.55
N ASN A 62 -29.87 13.56 -34.92
CA ASN A 62 -29.15 13.15 -36.13
C ASN A 62 -27.62 13.27 -36.09
N ASN A 63 -26.97 12.25 -35.54
CA ASN A 63 -25.92 11.54 -36.27
C ASN A 63 -25.70 10.13 -35.68
N LYS A 64 -26.49 9.18 -36.18
CA LYS A 64 -26.22 7.74 -36.08
C LYS A 64 -25.21 7.38 -37.18
N ARG A 65 -23.95 7.10 -36.80
CA ARG A 65 -23.00 6.14 -37.42
C ARG A 65 -21.56 6.60 -37.14
N LEU A 66 -20.92 6.04 -36.11
CA LEU A 66 -19.55 5.53 -36.22
C LEU A 66 -19.18 4.66 -35.01
N CYS A 67 -18.59 3.49 -35.32
CA CYS A 67 -17.97 2.52 -34.41
C CYS A 67 -18.85 1.78 -33.39
N LEU A 68 -19.50 0.74 -33.92
CA LEU A 68 -19.83 -0.48 -33.20
C LEU A 68 -18.55 -1.30 -33.00
N VAL A 69 -18.01 -1.35 -31.77
CA VAL A 69 -17.27 -2.51 -31.26
C VAL A 69 -17.73 -2.72 -29.83
N LEU A 70 -18.67 -3.66 -29.68
CA LEU A 70 -19.09 -4.23 -28.40
C LEU A 70 -18.07 -5.28 -27.99
N LEU A 71 -17.43 -5.10 -26.83
CA LEU A 71 -17.00 -6.18 -25.93
C LEU A 71 -17.11 -5.69 -24.47
N PRO A 72 -17.39 -6.57 -23.50
CA PRO A 72 -18.23 -6.26 -22.36
C PRO A 72 -17.47 -5.55 -21.24
N LEU A 73 -18.13 -4.58 -20.62
CA LEU A 73 -17.84 -4.12 -19.27
C LEU A 73 -18.26 -5.23 -18.30
N THR A 74 -17.36 -6.15 -17.96
CA THR A 74 -17.46 -6.86 -16.70
C THR A 74 -16.64 -6.10 -15.68
N GLY A 75 -17.34 -5.40 -14.78
CA GLY A 75 -16.76 -4.89 -13.56
C GLY A 75 -16.15 -6.03 -12.78
N VAL A 76 -14.86 -5.94 -12.46
CA VAL A 76 -14.26 -6.80 -11.44
C VAL A 76 -14.74 -6.27 -10.10
N SER A 77 -15.93 -6.73 -9.70
CA SER A 77 -16.33 -6.73 -8.31
C SER A 77 -15.37 -7.65 -7.56
N CYS A 78 -14.68 -7.12 -6.56
CA CYS A 78 -13.87 -7.92 -5.64
C CYS A 78 -14.83 -8.73 -4.76
N ALA A 79 -15.24 -9.91 -5.25
CA ALA A 79 -16.04 -10.85 -4.49
C ALA A 79 -15.13 -12.02 -4.07
N ALA A 80 -15.04 -12.22 -2.76
CA ALA A 80 -14.31 -13.31 -2.14
C ALA A 80 -14.87 -14.67 -2.58
N ALA A 81 -14.00 -15.55 -3.07
CA ALA A 81 -14.34 -16.95 -3.32
C ALA A 81 -13.90 -17.79 -2.12
N SER A 82 -14.87 -18.15 -1.27
CA SER A 82 -14.76 -19.28 -0.35
C SER A 82 -14.92 -20.59 -1.13
N GLN A 83 -13.90 -21.45 -1.14
CA GLN A 83 -14.06 -22.83 -1.60
C GLN A 83 -14.03 -23.79 -0.41
N LEU A 84 -15.12 -24.54 -0.28
CA LEU A 84 -15.25 -25.74 0.53
C LEU A 84 -14.40 -26.86 -0.08
N ALA A 85 -13.53 -27.48 0.72
CA ALA A 85 -13.01 -28.82 0.46
C ALA A 85 -13.60 -29.79 1.48
N LYS A 86 -14.32 -30.80 0.97
CA LYS A 86 -14.75 -31.99 1.71
C LYS A 86 -13.58 -32.97 1.80
N THR A 87 -13.36 -33.56 2.96
CA THR A 87 -12.56 -34.77 3.14
C THR A 87 -13.30 -35.74 4.04
N ASP A 88 -13.33 -37.01 3.61
CA ASP A 88 -14.04 -38.13 4.23
C ASP A 88 -13.32 -38.70 5.47
N SER A 89 -14.13 -39.25 6.37
CA SER A 89 -13.87 -39.98 7.64
C SER A 89 -13.15 -41.34 7.45
N ALA A 90 -12.13 -41.76 8.21
CA ALA A 90 -12.04 -42.36 9.58
C ALA A 90 -11.24 -43.70 9.50
N PRO A 91 -10.81 -44.42 10.59
CA PRO A 91 -11.04 -44.23 12.02
C PRO A 91 -9.79 -44.29 12.96
N SER A 92 -10.10 -44.11 14.25
CA SER A 92 -9.28 -44.00 15.47
C SER A 92 -8.59 -45.27 15.99
N SER A 93 -7.48 -45.10 16.72
CA SER A 93 -7.30 -45.67 18.07
C SER A 93 -6.23 -44.93 18.90
N SER A 94 -6.47 -44.93 20.21
CA SER A 94 -5.87 -44.23 21.38
C SER A 94 -4.41 -44.62 21.68
N THR A 95 -3.56 -43.89 22.42
CA THR A 95 -3.67 -43.24 23.76
C THR A 95 -2.43 -42.36 23.99
N GLY A 96 -2.52 -41.23 24.70
CA GLY A 96 -1.31 -40.52 25.17
C GLY A 96 -1.56 -39.12 25.71
N ASN A 97 -1.67 -39.02 27.03
CA ASN A 97 -1.93 -37.84 27.85
C ASN A 97 -0.85 -36.74 27.71
N GLN A 98 -1.20 -35.52 27.27
CA GLN A 98 -0.42 -34.29 27.50
C GLN A 98 -1.28 -33.03 27.28
N ARG A 99 -1.21 -32.08 28.23
CA ARG A 99 -1.86 -30.76 28.25
C ARG A 99 -1.75 -30.03 26.89
N PRO A 100 -2.79 -29.37 26.37
CA PRO A 100 -2.60 -28.43 25.27
C PRO A 100 -1.91 -27.18 25.82
N ALA A 101 -0.78 -26.85 25.20
CA ALA A 101 -0.12 -25.57 25.30
C ALA A 101 -1.08 -24.47 24.78
N VAL A 102 -0.92 -23.28 25.35
CA VAL A 102 -1.52 -22.02 24.90
C VAL A 102 -1.33 -21.84 23.40
N ASP A 103 -2.41 -21.60 22.68
CA ASP A 103 -2.37 -21.27 21.25
C ASP A 103 -1.58 -19.97 21.04
N ASP A 104 -0.42 -20.09 20.40
CA ASP A 104 0.48 -19.01 20.04
C ASP A 104 -0.20 -18.06 19.04
N ILE A 105 -0.39 -16.80 19.43
CA ILE A 105 -0.60 -15.71 18.46
C ILE A 105 0.75 -15.44 17.83
N ASP A 106 0.87 -15.84 16.56
CA ASP A 106 2.09 -15.78 15.77
C ASP A 106 2.70 -14.36 15.76
N SER A 107 3.86 -14.25 16.40
CA SER A 107 4.69 -13.04 16.44
C SER A 107 5.54 -12.86 15.16
N SER A 108 5.28 -13.62 14.09
CA SER A 108 6.11 -13.70 12.88
C SER A 108 6.09 -12.48 11.96
N ASN A 109 5.21 -11.50 12.17
CA ASN A 109 5.03 -10.42 11.18
C ASN A 109 6.16 -9.37 11.19
N MET A 110 7.08 -9.38 12.17
CA MET A 110 8.26 -8.49 12.21
C MET A 110 9.40 -9.10 13.03
N SER A 111 10.64 -8.85 12.65
CA SER A 111 11.84 -9.25 13.41
C SER A 111 12.72 -8.05 13.75
N GLY A 112 13.47 -8.14 14.85
CA GLY A 112 14.33 -7.07 15.33
C GLY A 112 14.91 -7.36 16.71
N PRO A 113 15.76 -6.45 17.24
CA PRO A 113 16.30 -6.56 18.59
C PRO A 113 15.18 -6.43 19.65
N ASP A 114 15.52 -6.66 20.92
CA ASP A 114 14.64 -6.28 22.03
C ASP A 114 14.21 -4.81 21.86
N PRO A 115 12.90 -4.52 21.74
CA PRO A 115 12.39 -3.16 21.57
C PRO A 115 12.82 -2.17 22.65
N LYS A 116 13.22 -2.64 23.85
CA LYS A 116 13.75 -1.78 24.91
C LYS A 116 15.23 -1.46 24.73
N ALA A 117 15.99 -2.32 24.07
CA ALA A 117 17.43 -2.17 23.85
C ALA A 117 17.78 -1.54 22.49
N ALA A 118 16.86 -1.56 21.53
CA ALA A 118 17.03 -0.97 20.21
C ALA A 118 17.41 0.52 20.28
N GLN A 119 18.24 0.97 19.34
CA GLN A 119 18.71 2.36 19.25
C GLN A 119 18.08 3.11 18.08
N SER A 120 17.64 2.40 17.05
CA SER A 120 17.07 2.99 15.84
C SER A 120 15.96 2.13 15.23
N ILE A 121 15.04 2.75 14.47
CA ILE A 121 14.06 2.01 13.67
C ILE A 121 14.75 1.14 12.59
N TYR A 122 15.99 1.44 12.21
CA TYR A 122 16.71 0.72 11.15
C TYR A 122 17.09 -0.71 11.52
N GLU A 123 17.01 -1.06 12.80
CA GLU A 123 17.27 -2.41 13.30
C GLU A 123 16.08 -3.36 13.14
N PHE A 124 14.91 -2.85 12.73
CA PHE A 124 13.71 -3.64 12.54
C PHE A 124 13.50 -4.03 11.08
N THR A 125 13.00 -5.25 10.88
CA THR A 125 12.49 -5.74 9.60
C THR A 125 10.98 -5.95 9.73
N VAL A 126 10.24 -5.43 8.76
CA VAL A 126 8.78 -5.50 8.69
C VAL A 126 8.33 -6.26 7.46
N LYS A 127 7.08 -6.71 7.42
CA LYS A 127 6.49 -7.32 6.22
C LYS A 127 5.76 -6.27 5.39
N ASP A 128 6.02 -6.21 4.08
CA ASP A 128 5.17 -5.46 3.15
C ASP A 128 3.77 -6.09 3.05
N THR A 129 2.80 -5.40 2.45
CA THR A 129 1.42 -5.92 2.31
C THR A 129 1.33 -7.29 1.61
N HIS A 130 2.38 -7.75 0.91
CA HIS A 130 2.42 -9.06 0.24
C HIS A 130 3.20 -10.13 1.04
N GLY A 131 3.69 -9.80 2.24
CA GLY A 131 4.42 -10.71 3.13
C GLY A 131 5.92 -10.79 2.87
N ASN A 132 6.49 -9.91 2.05
CA ASN A 132 7.94 -9.86 1.85
C ASN A 132 8.61 -9.07 2.97
N ASP A 133 9.80 -9.50 3.38
CA ASP A 133 10.60 -8.76 4.35
C ASP A 133 11.13 -7.44 3.77
N VAL A 134 10.99 -6.38 4.55
CA VAL A 134 11.48 -5.03 4.28
C VAL A 134 12.27 -4.58 5.50
N SER A 135 13.60 -4.55 5.38
CA SER A 135 14.44 -3.90 6.37
C SER A 135 14.18 -2.41 6.37
N LEU A 136 13.92 -1.83 7.55
CA LEU A 136 13.70 -0.38 7.68
C LEU A 136 14.99 0.42 7.50
N ASP A 137 16.17 -0.21 7.46
CA ASP A 137 17.44 0.43 7.11
C ASP A 137 17.38 1.13 5.74
N LYS A 138 16.48 0.70 4.83
CA LYS A 138 16.24 1.37 3.54
C LYS A 138 15.81 2.85 3.67
N TYR A 139 15.33 3.27 4.85
CA TYR A 139 14.90 4.64 5.14
C TYR A 139 15.98 5.45 5.86
N LYS A 140 17.22 4.95 5.94
CA LYS A 140 18.35 5.64 6.56
C LYS A 140 18.62 6.99 5.88
N GLY A 141 18.78 8.02 6.70
CA GLY A 141 18.98 9.41 6.22
C GLY A 141 17.68 10.13 5.83
N ASN A 142 16.51 9.48 5.93
CA ASN A 142 15.22 10.12 5.72
C ASN A 142 14.54 10.48 7.04
N VAL A 143 13.77 11.55 7.02
CA VAL A 143 12.78 11.82 8.07
C VAL A 143 11.61 10.87 7.84
N VAL A 144 11.19 10.15 8.88
CA VAL A 144 10.18 9.10 8.76
C VAL A 144 8.98 9.44 9.65
N LEU A 145 7.77 9.39 9.08
CA LEU A 145 6.52 9.47 9.82
C LEU A 145 5.86 8.08 9.85
N VAL A 146 5.81 7.46 11.04
CA VAL A 146 5.16 6.16 11.24
C VAL A 146 3.72 6.36 11.71
N VAL A 147 2.75 5.72 11.06
CA VAL A 147 1.31 5.92 11.35
C VAL A 147 0.57 4.58 11.45
N ASN A 148 -0.27 4.40 12.48
CA ASN A 148 -1.21 3.27 12.53
C ASN A 148 -2.53 3.65 11.83
N ILE A 149 -2.84 3.07 10.68
CA ILE A 149 -3.97 3.50 9.85
C ILE A 149 -5.19 2.58 10.00
N ALA A 150 -6.37 3.13 9.64
CA ALA A 150 -7.63 2.41 9.55
C ALA A 150 -8.48 2.91 8.37
N SER A 151 -9.35 2.07 7.83
CA SER A 151 -10.20 2.37 6.67
C SER A 151 -11.59 2.88 7.05
N LYS A 152 -12.18 2.33 8.12
CA LYS A 152 -13.55 2.61 8.58
C LYS A 152 -13.59 3.49 9.83
N CYS A 153 -12.69 4.47 9.90
CA CYS A 153 -12.60 5.41 11.01
C CYS A 153 -13.08 6.80 10.57
N GLY A 154 -13.74 7.54 11.47
CA GLY A 154 -14.18 8.92 11.18
C GLY A 154 -13.03 9.87 10.85
N LEU A 155 -11.79 9.52 11.22
CA LEU A 155 -10.58 10.28 10.94
C LEU A 155 -9.93 9.94 9.58
N THR A 156 -10.34 8.86 8.92
CA THR A 156 -9.65 8.32 7.74
C THR A 156 -9.61 9.32 6.59
N LYS A 157 -10.74 9.94 6.24
CA LYS A 157 -10.82 10.86 5.09
C LYS A 157 -9.84 12.03 5.23
N ASN A 158 -9.82 12.68 6.39
CA ASN A 158 -8.90 13.81 6.62
C ASN A 158 -7.45 13.33 6.65
N ASN A 159 -7.16 12.27 7.40
CA ASN A 159 -5.78 11.77 7.53
C ASN A 159 -5.19 11.34 6.20
N TYR A 160 -5.92 10.60 5.36
CA TYR A 160 -5.42 10.18 4.06
C TYR A 160 -5.12 11.38 3.16
N ALA A 161 -6.05 12.34 3.08
CA ALA A 161 -5.83 13.55 2.29
C ALA A 161 -4.58 14.34 2.76
N LYS A 162 -4.42 14.50 4.07
CA LYS A 162 -3.32 15.30 4.64
C LYS A 162 -1.97 14.58 4.65
N LEU A 163 -1.95 13.25 4.80
CA LEU A 163 -0.74 12.46 4.62
C LEU A 163 -0.27 12.47 3.16
N THR A 164 -1.19 12.41 2.19
CA THR A 164 -0.86 12.60 0.77
C THR A 164 -0.28 13.99 0.52
N GLU A 165 -0.90 15.04 1.05
CA GLU A 165 -0.39 16.42 0.94
C GLU A 165 1.04 16.57 1.53
N LEU A 166 1.29 15.99 2.71
CA LEU A 166 2.63 15.98 3.32
C LEU A 166 3.65 15.27 2.43
N LEU A 167 3.31 14.08 1.94
CA LEU A 167 4.21 13.29 1.11
C LEU A 167 4.54 14.04 -0.19
N GLU A 168 3.53 14.54 -0.89
CA GLU A 168 3.71 15.34 -2.12
C GLU A 168 4.63 16.56 -1.88
N LYS A 169 4.51 17.21 -0.72
CA LYS A 169 5.29 18.40 -0.39
C LYS A 169 6.76 18.11 -0.03
N TYR A 170 7.04 16.98 0.63
CA TYR A 170 8.33 16.76 1.28
C TYR A 170 9.06 15.48 0.87
N GLU A 171 8.46 14.60 0.07
CA GLU A 171 9.08 13.33 -0.35
C GLU A 171 10.42 13.55 -1.06
N SER A 172 10.49 14.53 -1.97
CA SER A 172 11.71 14.90 -2.70
C SER A 172 12.80 15.51 -1.81
N ARG A 173 12.43 16.02 -0.63
CA ARG A 173 13.33 16.58 0.38
C ARG A 173 13.77 15.55 1.41
N GLY A 174 13.25 14.32 1.34
CA GLY A 174 13.66 13.22 2.21
C GLY A 174 12.64 12.82 3.28
N LEU A 175 11.36 13.19 3.14
CA LEU A 175 10.29 12.61 3.95
C LEU A 175 9.89 11.22 3.43
N ARG A 176 9.63 10.29 4.33
CA ARG A 176 9.00 8.99 4.06
C ARG A 176 7.87 8.76 5.06
N ILE A 177 6.76 8.19 4.62
CA ILE A 177 5.63 7.86 5.48
C ILE A 177 5.43 6.35 5.44
N LEU A 178 5.41 5.73 6.62
CA LEU A 178 5.28 4.29 6.80
C LEU A 178 3.94 4.02 7.52
N ASN A 179 3.02 3.37 6.83
CA ASN A 179 1.67 3.13 7.30
C ASN A 179 1.46 1.67 7.67
N PHE A 180 0.98 1.45 8.89
CA PHE A 180 0.71 0.13 9.44
C PHE A 180 -0.78 0.00 9.71
N PRO A 181 -1.52 -0.74 8.87
CA PRO A 181 -2.92 -1.07 9.15
C PRO A 181 -3.06 -1.72 10.53
N CYS A 182 -4.07 -1.33 11.30
CA CYS A 182 -4.30 -1.89 12.63
C CYS A 182 -5.79 -2.06 12.89
N ASN A 183 -6.19 -3.24 13.34
CA ASN A 183 -7.60 -3.57 13.58
C ASN A 183 -7.99 -3.57 15.07
N GLN A 184 -7.07 -3.19 15.98
CA GLN A 184 -7.32 -3.20 17.43
C GLN A 184 -8.32 -2.12 17.90
N PHE A 185 -8.63 -1.14 17.06
CA PHE A 185 -9.49 -0.01 17.40
C PHE A 185 -10.84 -0.12 16.70
N ASN A 186 -11.82 -0.68 17.42
CA ASN A 186 -13.20 -0.89 16.96
C ASN A 186 -13.31 -1.65 15.62
N SER A 187 -12.36 -2.55 15.35
CA SER A 187 -12.29 -3.35 14.13
C SER A 187 -12.42 -2.53 12.83
N GLN A 188 -11.84 -1.33 12.83
CA GLN A 188 -11.97 -0.35 11.73
C GLN A 188 -10.99 -0.59 10.57
N MET A 189 -10.30 -1.72 10.54
CA MET A 189 -9.43 -2.14 9.45
C MET A 189 -9.73 -3.58 9.00
N PRO A 190 -10.91 -3.81 8.39
CA PRO A 190 -11.36 -5.15 8.00
C PRO A 190 -10.68 -5.71 6.74
N GLU A 191 -10.09 -4.86 5.89
CA GLU A 191 -9.43 -5.31 4.67
C GLU A 191 -8.27 -6.26 5.00
N ALA A 192 -8.14 -7.36 4.27
CA ALA A 192 -6.95 -8.19 4.35
C ALA A 192 -5.73 -7.45 3.79
N ASP A 193 -4.54 -7.95 4.10
CA ASP A 193 -3.32 -7.49 3.43
C ASP A 193 -3.35 -7.85 1.93
N GLY A 194 -2.37 -7.36 1.17
CA GLY A 194 -2.24 -7.58 -0.26
C GLY A 194 -3.18 -6.70 -1.08
N GLU A 195 -3.85 -7.31 -2.06
CA GLU A 195 -4.64 -6.56 -3.06
C GLU A 195 -5.85 -5.84 -2.43
N ALA A 196 -6.46 -6.38 -1.38
CA ALA A 196 -7.60 -5.73 -0.71
C ALA A 196 -7.19 -4.38 -0.11
N MET A 197 -6.01 -4.31 0.53
CA MET A 197 -5.41 -3.08 1.05
C MET A 197 -5.12 -2.07 -0.07
N VAL A 198 -4.51 -2.54 -1.16
CA VAL A 198 -4.15 -1.71 -2.31
C VAL A 198 -5.38 -1.13 -2.99
N CYS A 199 -6.41 -1.95 -3.19
CA CYS A 199 -7.70 -1.50 -3.74
C CYS A 199 -8.35 -0.43 -2.85
N HIS A 200 -8.37 -0.61 -1.53
CA HIS A 200 -8.89 0.41 -0.61
C HIS A 200 -8.19 1.76 -0.77
N LEU A 201 -6.86 1.78 -0.76
CA LEU A 201 -6.09 3.02 -0.90
C LEU A 201 -6.31 3.69 -2.26
N ARG A 202 -6.39 2.89 -3.34
CA ARG A 202 -6.72 3.38 -4.68
C ARG A 202 -8.11 4.01 -4.72
N ASP A 203 -9.11 3.34 -4.17
CA ASP A 203 -10.49 3.83 -4.17
C ASP A 203 -10.64 5.10 -3.31
N ALA A 204 -9.86 5.18 -2.22
CA ALA A 204 -9.73 6.37 -1.40
C ALA A 204 -8.88 7.49 -2.03
N LYS A 205 -8.21 7.24 -3.16
CA LYS A 205 -7.25 8.13 -3.83
C LYS A 205 -6.13 8.60 -2.89
N ALA A 206 -5.66 7.68 -2.05
CA ALA A 206 -4.70 7.97 -0.98
C ALA A 206 -3.29 7.50 -1.39
N ASN A 207 -2.44 8.43 -1.81
CA ASN A 207 -1.01 8.19 -1.97
C ASN A 207 -0.30 8.61 -0.67
N ILE A 208 -0.20 7.69 0.29
CA ILE A 208 0.23 8.01 1.67
C ILE A 208 1.60 7.42 2.02
N GLY A 209 2.35 6.93 1.04
CA GLY A 209 3.66 6.32 1.23
C GLY A 209 3.59 4.80 1.30
N ASP A 210 4.57 4.20 1.97
CA ASP A 210 4.67 2.75 2.07
C ASP A 210 3.60 2.21 3.04
N VAL A 211 2.96 1.11 2.65
CA VAL A 211 1.94 0.42 3.46
C VAL A 211 2.37 -1.03 3.69
N PHE A 212 2.40 -1.42 4.95
CA PHE A 212 2.88 -2.72 5.41
C PHE A 212 1.74 -3.66 5.77
N GLN A 213 2.07 -4.89 6.18
CA GLN A 213 1.08 -5.78 6.75
C GLN A 213 0.41 -5.17 7.98
N LYS A 214 -0.81 -5.66 8.22
CA LYS A 214 -1.55 -5.36 9.42
C LYS A 214 -0.80 -5.85 10.66
N VAL A 215 -0.81 -5.00 11.69
CA VAL A 215 -0.16 -5.30 12.96
C VAL A 215 -1.02 -4.92 14.14
N ASP A 216 -0.72 -5.57 15.25
CA ASP A 216 -1.09 -5.11 16.57
C ASP A 216 -0.09 -4.06 17.05
N VAL A 217 -0.60 -2.97 17.59
CA VAL A 217 0.22 -1.85 18.10
C VAL A 217 0.19 -1.75 19.62
N ASN A 218 -0.68 -2.52 20.28
CA ASN A 218 -0.84 -2.65 21.73
C ASN A 218 -0.88 -4.11 22.17
N GLY A 219 -0.75 -4.34 23.48
CA GLY A 219 -0.71 -5.69 24.07
C GLY A 219 0.68 -6.33 23.99
N SER A 220 0.79 -7.56 24.52
CA SER A 220 2.01 -8.37 24.46
C SER A 220 2.39 -8.78 23.04
N GLY A 221 1.40 -8.97 22.17
CA GLY A 221 1.58 -9.26 20.74
C GLY A 221 1.80 -8.01 19.87
N ALA A 222 2.01 -6.83 20.46
CA ALA A 222 2.31 -5.64 19.67
C ALA A 222 3.59 -5.85 18.85
N ALA A 223 3.59 -5.39 17.60
CA ALA A 223 4.76 -5.42 16.75
C ALA A 223 6.00 -4.81 17.45
N PRO A 224 7.18 -5.47 17.41
CA PRO A 224 8.41 -4.99 18.03
C PRO A 224 8.73 -3.51 17.74
N LEU A 225 8.53 -3.07 16.49
CA LEU A 225 8.69 -1.66 16.11
C LEU A 225 7.78 -0.73 16.95
N TYR A 226 6.50 -1.07 17.11
CA TYR A 226 5.56 -0.26 17.90
C TYR A 226 5.85 -0.32 19.40
N GLN A 227 6.37 -1.44 19.90
CA GLN A 227 6.87 -1.51 21.28
C GLN A 227 8.02 -0.51 21.48
N TYR A 228 8.97 -0.48 20.55
CA TYR A 228 10.11 0.45 20.55
C TYR A 228 9.66 1.92 20.46
N LEU A 229 8.79 2.24 19.49
CA LEU A 229 8.26 3.59 19.29
C LEU A 229 7.56 4.12 20.55
N LYS A 230 6.68 3.31 21.17
CA LYS A 230 5.99 3.67 22.40
C LYS A 230 6.95 3.77 23.60
N HIS A 231 8.02 2.99 23.62
CA HIS A 231 9.03 3.04 24.67
C HIS A 231 9.85 4.34 24.60
N LYS A 232 10.36 4.71 23.42
CA LYS A 232 11.11 5.95 23.20
C LYS A 232 10.23 7.20 23.30
N GLN A 233 8.99 7.12 22.83
CA GLN A 233 8.03 8.23 22.81
C GLN A 233 6.72 7.81 23.47
N SER A 234 6.71 7.87 24.80
CA SER A 234 5.50 7.58 25.59
C SER A 234 4.44 8.68 25.43
N GLY A 235 3.17 8.31 25.56
CA GLY A 235 2.08 9.28 25.58
C GLY A 235 1.92 9.91 26.96
N THR A 236 1.20 11.03 27.04
CA THR A 236 0.93 11.77 28.28
C THR A 236 0.17 10.95 29.32
N LEU A 237 -0.68 10.00 28.89
CA LEU A 237 -1.45 9.08 29.74
C LEU A 237 -1.01 7.63 29.51
N GLY A 238 0.30 7.42 29.57
CA GLY A 238 0.97 6.12 29.40
C GLY A 238 1.37 5.82 27.95
N SER A 239 2.05 4.69 27.77
CA SER A 239 2.68 4.33 26.50
C SER A 239 1.68 3.81 25.45
N ALA A 240 0.54 3.25 25.86
CA ALA A 240 -0.45 2.65 24.97
C ALA A 240 -0.96 3.63 23.90
N ILE A 241 -1.11 3.13 22.66
CA ILE A 241 -1.75 3.88 21.57
C ILE A 241 -3.25 3.90 21.82
N LYS A 242 -3.84 5.10 21.79
CA LYS A 242 -5.24 5.28 22.23
C LYS A 242 -6.24 5.08 21.11
N TRP A 243 -5.84 5.32 19.86
CA TRP A 243 -6.73 5.20 18.70
C TRP A 243 -5.97 5.06 17.37
N ASN A 244 -6.73 4.87 16.31
CA ASN A 244 -6.26 4.98 14.92
C ASN A 244 -5.61 6.35 14.68
N PHE A 245 -4.61 6.38 13.80
CA PHE A 245 -3.89 7.57 13.38
C PHE A 245 -3.04 8.24 14.46
N THR A 246 -2.50 7.50 15.42
CA THR A 246 -1.34 8.00 16.17
C THR A 246 -0.14 8.06 15.23
N LYS A 247 0.69 9.11 15.34
CA LYS A 247 1.89 9.26 14.51
C LYS A 247 3.13 9.35 15.36
N PHE A 248 4.23 8.79 14.88
CA PHE A 248 5.56 8.96 15.45
C PHE A 248 6.46 9.60 14.41
N LEU A 249 7.10 10.71 14.75
CA LEU A 249 8.09 11.35 13.91
C LEU A 249 9.48 10.85 14.31
N VAL A 250 10.23 10.43 13.31
CA VAL A 250 11.54 9.81 13.44
C VAL A 250 12.53 10.62 12.61
N ASN A 251 13.66 10.97 13.21
CA ASN A 251 14.71 11.76 12.55
C ASN A 251 15.53 10.92 11.54
N LYS A 252 16.50 11.56 10.88
CA LYS A 252 17.37 10.94 9.87
C LYS A 252 18.31 9.84 10.39
N ASP A 253 18.49 9.76 11.71
CA ASP A 253 19.26 8.71 12.39
C ASP A 253 18.37 7.52 12.82
N GLY A 254 17.07 7.60 12.53
CA GLY A 254 16.08 6.57 12.85
C GLY A 254 15.64 6.59 14.32
N ILE A 255 15.86 7.71 15.02
CA ILE A 255 15.47 7.89 16.42
C ILE A 255 14.10 8.58 16.47
N PRO A 256 13.09 8.01 17.18
CA PRO A 256 11.81 8.66 17.39
C PRO A 256 11.98 9.94 18.22
N VAL A 257 11.58 11.08 17.68
CA VAL A 257 11.74 12.39 18.32
C VAL A 257 10.43 12.99 18.82
N ASP A 258 9.29 12.60 18.23
CA ASP A 258 7.97 13.10 18.64
C ASP A 258 6.87 12.06 18.44
N ARG A 259 5.76 12.25 19.17
CA ARG A 259 4.52 11.47 19.05
C ARG A 259 3.29 12.37 19.05
N TYR A 260 2.43 12.17 18.07
CA TYR A 260 1.23 12.98 17.86
C TYR A 260 -0.05 12.19 18.10
N ALA A 261 -1.03 12.84 18.71
CA ALA A 261 -2.32 12.23 19.02
C ALA A 261 -3.12 11.92 17.73
N PRO A 262 -4.07 10.97 17.79
CA PRO A 262 -5.02 10.68 16.72
C PRO A 262 -5.68 11.92 16.09
N THR A 263 -5.99 12.92 16.92
CA THR A 263 -6.70 14.15 16.54
C THR A 263 -5.80 15.24 16.01
N THR A 264 -4.47 15.08 16.07
CA THR A 264 -3.53 16.05 15.47
C THR A 264 -3.66 15.97 13.95
N ASP A 265 -3.95 17.10 13.30
CA ASP A 265 -3.97 17.16 11.84
C ASP A 265 -2.55 16.89 11.31
N PRO A 266 -2.36 16.01 10.32
CA PRO A 266 -1.02 15.76 9.77
C PRO A 266 -0.32 17.04 9.30
N MET A 267 -1.04 18.04 8.79
CA MET A 267 -0.41 19.29 8.34
C MET A 267 0.14 20.14 9.49
N ASP A 268 -0.34 19.98 10.71
CA ASP A 268 0.25 20.65 11.89
C ASP A 268 1.66 20.13 12.19
N ILE A 269 1.98 18.91 11.75
CA ILE A 269 3.29 18.25 11.90
C ILE A 269 4.32 18.77 10.88
N ALA A 270 3.87 19.47 9.82
CA ALA A 270 4.73 19.91 8.72
C ALA A 270 5.92 20.76 9.19
N LYS A 271 5.72 21.61 10.20
CA LYS A 271 6.79 22.46 10.76
C LYS A 271 7.87 21.63 11.45
N ASP A 272 7.51 20.52 12.08
CA ASP A 272 8.47 19.66 12.77
C ASP A 272 9.21 18.77 11.77
N ILE A 273 8.52 18.31 10.72
CA ILE A 273 9.14 17.65 9.57
C ILE A 273 10.19 18.58 8.94
N GLU A 274 9.84 19.83 8.65
CA GLU A 274 10.76 20.80 8.03
C GLU A 274 12.03 21.07 8.83
N LYS A 275 11.97 21.01 10.17
CA LYS A 275 13.17 21.16 11.02
C LYS A 275 14.15 20.00 10.89
N LEU A 276 13.67 18.82 10.46
CA LEU A 276 14.46 17.59 10.37
C LEU A 276 14.95 17.29 8.94
N LEU A 277 14.35 17.93 7.91
CA LEU A 277 14.72 17.80 6.49
C LEU A 277 15.93 18.67 6.15
#